data_AF-A0A6N6PII7-F1
#
_entry.id   AF-A0A6N6PII7-F1
#
_cell.length_a   1.000
_cell.length_b   1.000
_cell.length_c   1.000
_cell.angle_alpha   90.00
_cell.angle_beta   90.00
_cell.angle_gamma   90.00
#
_symmetry.space_group_name_H-M   'P 1'
#
loop_
_entity.id
_entity.type
_entity.pdbx_description
1 polymer ?
#
loop_
_entity_poly.entity_id
_entity_poly.type
_entity_poly.pdbx_seq_one_letter_code
_entity_poly.pdbx_strand_id
1 'polypeptide(L)'
;MAQTQWLVAQKERRRIAGVFHLGDITNRNTPVQWENARRAMQVLEEGGLPYCLVPGNHDLGPGGGCQDRTTLLNEYFRAADLRKFAHWGGTYDKEPDRMENNFQLMEAAGRKFLILGLEFGPRADVVRWANEVATAHRDREIVLLSHAFVFHDDTRYDWERLGNRQGNNPHSYAMAKATEQDVNDGEQLWKKLVAQHGNFIFTLNGHVGSDGLGRVVSETPAGRTVPQMLVNFQMRPQGGDGWLRLIEMRRDGSALICDFSPTRQQRNESPQNQFALQLAPIALKA
;
A
#
# COMPACT_ATOMS: atom_id res chain seq x y z
N MET A 1 11.32 -15.31 -5.30
CA MET A 1 10.77 -15.09 -6.65
C MET A 1 9.41 -15.76 -6.89
N ALA A 2 9.04 -16.81 -6.14
CA ALA A 2 7.81 -17.58 -6.39
C ALA A 2 6.53 -16.73 -6.54
N GLN A 3 6.36 -15.68 -5.71
CA GLN A 3 5.22 -14.76 -5.81
C GLN A 3 5.15 -14.05 -7.16
N THR A 4 6.22 -13.36 -7.57
CA THR A 4 6.22 -12.56 -8.81
C THR A 4 6.14 -13.45 -10.05
N GLN A 5 6.81 -14.60 -10.06
CA GLN A 5 6.69 -15.59 -11.13
C GLN A 5 5.27 -16.13 -11.27
N TRP A 6 4.62 -16.47 -10.14
CA TRP A 6 3.24 -16.96 -10.16
C TRP A 6 2.26 -15.88 -10.63
N LEU A 7 2.43 -14.62 -10.19
CA LEU A 7 1.59 -13.50 -10.62
C LEU A 7 1.67 -13.31 -12.14
N VAL A 8 2.87 -13.30 -12.72
CA VAL A 8 3.04 -13.23 -14.18
C VAL A 8 2.39 -14.42 -14.88
N ALA A 9 2.61 -15.64 -14.38
CA ALA A 9 2.03 -16.85 -14.95
C ALA A 9 0.49 -16.90 -14.85
N GLN A 10 -0.12 -16.21 -13.89
CA GLN A 10 -1.58 -16.15 -13.72
C GLN A 10 -2.23 -14.89 -14.30
N LYS A 11 -1.44 -13.94 -14.79
CA LYS A 11 -1.88 -12.63 -15.28
C LYS A 11 -3.10 -12.73 -16.18
N GLU A 12 -3.03 -13.50 -17.26
CA GLU A 12 -4.13 -13.63 -18.23
C GLU A 12 -5.33 -14.38 -17.65
N ARG A 13 -5.10 -15.54 -17.05
CA ARG A 13 -6.17 -16.40 -16.49
C ARG A 13 -6.98 -15.69 -15.42
N ARG A 14 -6.32 -14.89 -14.57
CA ARG A 14 -6.94 -14.18 -13.45
C ARG A 14 -7.25 -12.72 -13.77
N ARG A 15 -6.85 -12.24 -14.96
CA ARG A 15 -6.96 -10.83 -15.37
C ARG A 15 -6.33 -9.88 -14.34
N ILE A 16 -5.12 -10.22 -13.87
CA ILE A 16 -4.41 -9.43 -12.85
C ILE A 16 -4.05 -8.09 -13.48
N ALA A 17 -4.63 -7.01 -12.94
CA ALA A 17 -4.40 -5.66 -13.43
C ALA A 17 -3.14 -5.01 -12.84
N GLY A 18 -2.82 -5.30 -11.57
CA GLY A 18 -1.62 -4.79 -10.92
C GLY A 18 -1.29 -5.47 -9.61
N VAL A 19 -0.12 -5.14 -9.08
CA VAL A 19 0.47 -5.69 -7.84
C VAL A 19 0.82 -4.55 -6.90
N PHE A 20 0.45 -4.66 -5.61
CA PHE A 20 0.68 -3.61 -4.63
C PHE A 20 1.58 -4.15 -3.50
N HIS A 21 2.78 -3.58 -3.35
CA HIS A 21 3.73 -3.94 -2.29
C HIS A 21 3.63 -2.93 -1.15
N LEU A 22 3.29 -3.40 0.04
CA LEU A 22 2.86 -2.55 1.17
C LEU A 22 4.02 -2.12 2.08
N GLY A 23 5.24 -1.96 1.55
CA GLY A 23 6.45 -1.65 2.34
C GLY A 23 7.16 -2.83 2.97
N ASP A 24 8.20 -2.51 3.75
CA ASP A 24 9.21 -3.42 4.29
C ASP A 24 9.76 -4.37 3.21
N ILE A 25 10.24 -3.74 2.13
CA ILE A 25 10.86 -4.41 0.99
C ILE A 25 12.16 -5.11 1.43
N THR A 26 12.84 -4.52 2.41
CA THR A 26 14.06 -5.01 3.03
C THR A 26 13.87 -5.15 4.54
N ASN A 27 14.73 -5.94 5.19
CA ASN A 27 14.72 -6.09 6.64
C ASN A 27 15.70 -5.13 7.34
N ARG A 28 16.76 -4.70 6.65
CA ARG A 28 17.85 -3.89 7.22
C ARG A 28 18.37 -2.80 6.27
N ASN A 29 17.61 -2.45 5.23
CA ASN A 29 18.01 -1.42 4.25
C ASN A 29 19.46 -1.62 3.73
N THR A 30 19.84 -2.85 3.34
CA THR A 30 21.19 -3.15 2.84
C THR A 30 21.21 -3.38 1.34
N PRO A 31 22.33 -3.08 0.64
CA PRO A 31 22.45 -3.28 -0.80
C PRO A 31 22.04 -4.69 -1.27
N VAL A 32 22.50 -5.74 -0.59
CA VAL A 32 22.18 -7.14 -0.92
C VAL A 32 20.67 -7.42 -0.85
N GLN A 33 19.96 -6.83 0.11
CA GLN A 33 18.51 -7.00 0.22
C GLN A 33 17.77 -6.26 -0.89
N TRP A 34 18.23 -5.05 -1.23
CA TRP A 34 17.68 -4.29 -2.35
C TRP A 34 17.96 -4.94 -3.71
N GLU A 35 19.13 -5.56 -3.92
CA GLU A 35 19.41 -6.36 -5.11
C GLU A 35 18.45 -7.56 -5.23
N ASN A 36 18.14 -8.21 -4.10
CA ASN A 36 17.15 -9.29 -4.07
C ASN A 36 15.75 -8.78 -4.41
N ALA A 37 15.33 -7.66 -3.81
CA ALA A 37 14.05 -7.03 -4.09
C ALA A 37 13.94 -6.59 -5.56
N ARG A 38 14.99 -5.97 -6.10
CA ARG A 38 15.04 -5.54 -7.50
C ARG A 38 14.86 -6.72 -8.45
N ARG A 39 15.61 -7.80 -8.25
CA ARG A 39 15.47 -9.04 -9.03
C ARG A 39 14.07 -9.63 -8.93
N ALA A 40 13.44 -9.58 -7.77
CA ALA A 40 12.06 -10.06 -7.60
C ALA A 40 11.05 -9.25 -8.40
N MET A 41 11.13 -7.93 -8.31
CA MET A 41 10.18 -7.03 -8.95
C MET A 41 10.43 -6.91 -10.46
N GLN A 42 11.67 -7.12 -10.93
CA GLN A 42 12.00 -7.15 -12.35
C GLN A 42 11.19 -8.21 -13.12
N VAL A 43 10.86 -9.33 -12.48
CA VAL A 43 9.98 -10.37 -13.07
C VAL A 43 8.62 -9.78 -13.46
N LEU A 44 8.06 -8.85 -12.67
CA LEU A 44 6.80 -8.19 -12.99
C LEU A 44 6.93 -7.25 -14.19
N GLU A 45 8.02 -6.49 -14.25
CA GLU A 45 8.32 -5.58 -15.37
C GLU A 45 8.44 -6.33 -16.69
N GLU A 46 9.24 -7.41 -16.69
CA GLU A 46 9.45 -8.27 -17.85
C GLU A 46 8.17 -9.01 -18.25
N GLY A 47 7.32 -9.37 -17.29
CA GLY A 47 5.98 -9.90 -17.50
C GLY A 47 4.92 -8.86 -17.90
N GLY A 48 5.30 -7.57 -17.99
CA GLY A 48 4.41 -6.46 -18.31
C GLY A 48 3.25 -6.31 -17.32
N LEU A 49 3.47 -6.64 -16.04
CA LEU A 49 2.46 -6.51 -14.98
C LEU A 49 2.76 -5.25 -14.13
N PRO A 50 1.88 -4.23 -14.15
CA PRO A 50 2.04 -3.03 -13.35
C PRO A 50 2.20 -3.34 -11.86
N TYR A 51 3.05 -2.58 -11.17
CA TYR A 51 3.15 -2.65 -9.72
C TYR A 51 3.39 -1.28 -9.10
N CYS A 52 2.84 -1.08 -7.92
CA CYS A 52 3.15 0.06 -7.06
C CYS A 52 3.76 -0.45 -5.75
N LEU A 53 4.79 0.24 -5.27
CA LEU A 53 5.44 -0.03 -4.00
C LEU A 53 5.62 1.27 -3.23
N VAL A 54 5.66 1.14 -1.91
CA VAL A 54 5.99 2.20 -0.96
C VAL A 54 7.05 1.67 0.01
N PRO A 55 7.89 2.51 0.62
CA PRO A 55 8.83 2.06 1.66
C PRO A 55 8.09 1.76 2.97
N GLY A 56 8.57 0.75 3.70
CA GLY A 56 8.23 0.55 5.11
C GLY A 56 9.26 1.12 6.05
N ASN A 57 9.10 0.92 7.36
CA ASN A 57 10.07 1.44 8.33
C ASN A 57 11.43 0.73 8.22
N HIS A 58 11.49 -0.54 7.80
CA HIS A 58 12.75 -1.26 7.61
C HIS A 58 13.52 -0.85 6.35
N ASP A 59 12.89 -0.09 5.46
CA ASP A 59 13.50 0.48 4.26
C ASP A 59 14.11 1.87 4.51
N LEU A 60 13.93 2.41 5.73
CA LEU A 60 14.35 3.74 6.13
C LEU A 60 15.46 3.70 7.20
N GLY A 61 16.37 4.65 7.11
CA GLY A 61 17.47 4.85 8.04
C GLY A 61 18.59 3.82 7.92
N PRO A 62 19.76 4.11 8.52
CA PRO A 62 20.87 3.18 8.57
C PRO A 62 20.48 1.84 9.20
N GLY A 63 20.73 0.74 8.48
CA GLY A 63 20.44 -0.61 8.96
C GLY A 63 18.95 -0.94 9.08
N GLY A 64 18.06 -0.13 8.50
CA GLY A 64 16.60 -0.33 8.56
C GLY A 64 16.00 -0.04 9.94
N GLY A 65 16.64 0.81 10.73
CA GLY A 65 16.18 1.15 12.07
C GLY A 65 15.25 2.37 12.13
N CYS A 66 14.90 2.98 10.99
CA CYS A 66 13.98 4.11 10.90
C CYS A 66 14.34 5.26 11.88
N GLN A 67 15.62 5.63 11.91
CA GLN A 67 16.09 6.80 12.67
C GLN A 67 15.89 8.11 11.89
N ASP A 68 15.84 8.04 10.57
CA ASP A 68 15.59 9.14 9.64
C ASP A 68 14.88 8.59 8.37
N ARG A 69 14.74 9.43 7.34
CA ARG A 69 14.09 9.10 6.06
C ARG A 69 15.08 8.76 4.93
N THR A 70 16.35 8.47 5.24
CA THR A 70 17.32 8.01 4.24
C THR A 70 16.94 6.60 3.78
N THR A 71 17.14 6.30 2.50
CA THR A 71 16.79 4.99 1.93
C THR A 71 17.61 4.72 0.68
N LEU A 72 17.87 3.44 0.40
CA LEU A 72 18.45 3.01 -0.87
C LEU A 72 17.38 2.78 -1.95
N LEU A 73 16.09 2.93 -1.65
CA LEU A 73 14.98 2.67 -2.58
C LEU A 73 15.23 3.25 -3.97
N ASN A 74 15.65 4.52 -4.04
CA ASN A 74 15.85 5.25 -5.29
C ASN A 74 17.11 4.86 -6.06
N GLU A 75 18.00 4.04 -5.51
CA GLU A 75 19.14 3.45 -6.24
C GLU A 75 18.69 2.25 -7.08
N TYR A 76 17.67 1.54 -6.61
CA TYR A 76 17.19 0.29 -7.20
C TYR A 76 15.89 0.46 -7.98
N PHE A 77 14.99 1.32 -7.51
CA PHE A 77 13.72 1.66 -8.14
C PHE A 77 13.76 3.14 -8.51
N ARG A 78 14.47 3.47 -9.59
CA ARG A 78 14.64 4.86 -10.01
C ARG A 78 13.34 5.37 -10.63
N ALA A 79 12.87 6.55 -10.23
CA ALA A 79 11.70 7.18 -10.84
C ALA A 79 11.86 7.32 -12.37
N ALA A 80 13.08 7.64 -12.85
CA ALA A 80 13.40 7.72 -14.27
C ALA A 80 13.12 6.41 -15.04
N ASP A 81 13.34 5.25 -14.42
CA ASP A 81 13.08 3.95 -15.04
C ASP A 81 11.61 3.59 -15.07
N LEU A 82 10.84 4.03 -14.07
CA LEU A 82 9.44 3.68 -13.92
C LEU A 82 8.50 4.67 -14.64
N ARG A 83 8.91 5.93 -14.80
CA ARG A 83 8.20 6.97 -15.57
C ARG A 83 7.90 6.61 -17.02
N LYS A 84 8.64 5.65 -17.59
CA LYS A 84 8.45 5.18 -18.97
C LYS A 84 7.20 4.32 -19.15
N PHE A 85 6.63 3.79 -18.06
CA PHE A 85 5.45 2.95 -18.14
C PHE A 85 4.18 3.77 -18.36
N ALA A 86 3.28 3.29 -19.23
CA ALA A 86 2.06 4.01 -19.59
C ALA A 86 1.10 4.26 -18.41
N HIS A 87 1.21 3.46 -17.33
CA HIS A 87 0.42 3.62 -16.11
C HIS A 87 1.04 4.60 -15.11
N TRP A 88 2.19 5.19 -15.42
CA TRP A 88 2.82 6.16 -14.54
C TRP A 88 2.00 7.45 -14.44
N GLY A 89 1.69 7.88 -13.20
CA GLY A 89 0.97 9.12 -12.94
C GLY A 89 1.91 10.26 -12.52
N GLY A 90 2.75 10.01 -11.52
CA GLY A 90 3.66 11.02 -10.99
C GLY A 90 4.21 10.67 -9.62
N THR A 91 5.01 11.58 -9.09
CA THR A 91 5.63 11.54 -7.76
C THR A 91 5.37 12.84 -7.02
N TYR A 92 5.69 12.86 -5.74
CA TYR A 92 5.59 14.05 -4.91
C TYR A 92 6.30 15.25 -5.54
N ASP A 93 5.58 16.37 -5.61
CA ASP A 93 5.95 17.58 -6.34
C ASP A 93 7.29 18.21 -5.89
N LYS A 94 7.61 18.13 -4.59
CA LYS A 94 8.88 18.64 -4.05
C LYS A 94 10.05 17.64 -4.11
N GLU A 95 9.78 16.38 -4.43
CA GLU A 95 10.80 15.33 -4.56
C GLU A 95 10.53 14.50 -5.82
N PRO A 96 10.51 15.12 -7.02
CA PRO A 96 10.01 14.46 -8.22
C PRO A 96 10.78 13.18 -8.50
N ASP A 97 12.09 13.13 -8.29
CA ASP A 97 12.90 11.95 -8.64
C ASP A 97 12.89 10.84 -7.58
N ARG A 98 12.03 10.96 -6.55
CA ARG A 98 11.90 10.01 -5.43
C ARG A 98 10.62 9.18 -5.51
N MET A 99 10.73 7.87 -5.27
CA MET A 99 9.65 6.88 -5.40
C MET A 99 8.76 6.73 -4.16
N GLU A 100 9.18 7.25 -3.02
CA GLU A 100 8.56 7.07 -1.71
C GLU A 100 7.09 7.50 -1.70
N ASN A 101 6.77 8.50 -2.51
CA ASN A 101 5.42 9.04 -2.70
C ASN A 101 5.15 9.13 -4.20
N ASN A 102 4.29 8.26 -4.72
CA ASN A 102 3.99 8.15 -6.14
C ASN A 102 2.52 7.79 -6.39
N PHE A 103 2.05 8.03 -7.60
CA PHE A 103 0.76 7.52 -8.04
C PHE A 103 0.82 6.96 -9.46
N GLN A 104 -0.09 6.00 -9.70
CA GLN A 104 -0.22 5.31 -10.98
C GLN A 104 -1.67 5.35 -11.46
N LEU A 105 -1.85 5.54 -12.75
CA LEU A 105 -3.15 5.60 -13.42
C LEU A 105 -3.37 4.28 -14.17
N MET A 106 -4.38 3.53 -13.76
CA MET A 106 -4.65 2.21 -14.33
C MET A 106 -6.06 2.13 -14.86
N GLU A 107 -6.28 1.28 -15.86
CA GLU A 107 -7.61 0.95 -16.35
C GLU A 107 -7.77 -0.55 -16.44
N ALA A 108 -8.85 -1.07 -15.85
CA ALA A 108 -9.13 -2.51 -15.85
C ALA A 108 -10.65 -2.73 -15.84
N ALA A 109 -11.12 -3.66 -16.68
CA ALA A 109 -12.54 -4.01 -16.79
C ALA A 109 -13.48 -2.80 -16.98
N GLY A 110 -13.02 -1.75 -17.68
CA GLY A 110 -13.77 -0.52 -17.94
C GLY A 110 -13.81 0.47 -16.76
N ARG A 111 -13.06 0.21 -15.69
CA ARG A 111 -12.93 1.08 -14.52
C ARG A 111 -11.59 1.80 -14.55
N LYS A 112 -11.58 3.07 -14.13
CA LYS A 112 -10.38 3.89 -14.01
C LYS A 112 -9.94 3.95 -12.56
N PHE A 113 -8.69 3.59 -12.32
CA PHE A 113 -8.09 3.59 -11.00
C PHE A 113 -6.97 4.62 -10.92
N LEU A 114 -6.76 5.12 -9.70
CA LEU A 114 -5.56 5.78 -9.27
C LEU A 114 -5.02 5.03 -8.06
N ILE A 115 -3.80 4.49 -8.16
CA ILE A 115 -3.12 3.85 -7.04
C ILE A 115 -2.21 4.91 -6.43
N LEU A 116 -2.51 5.35 -5.22
CA LEU A 116 -1.79 6.40 -4.51
C LEU A 116 -0.92 5.76 -3.43
N GLY A 117 0.40 5.76 -3.61
CA GLY A 117 1.36 5.24 -2.65
C GLY A 117 2.01 6.35 -1.85
N LEU A 118 1.94 6.26 -0.51
CA LEU A 118 2.58 7.19 0.41
C LEU A 118 3.61 6.47 1.30
N GLU A 119 4.67 7.20 1.65
CA GLU A 119 5.77 6.73 2.49
C GLU A 119 5.34 6.30 3.90
N PHE A 120 6.20 5.57 4.62
CA PHE A 120 5.96 5.29 6.04
C PHE A 120 5.87 6.60 6.86
N GLY A 121 4.75 6.77 7.56
CA GLY A 121 4.40 7.99 8.29
C GLY A 121 4.45 9.22 7.38
N PRO A 122 3.52 9.40 6.42
CA PRO A 122 3.59 10.49 5.45
C PRO A 122 3.69 11.86 6.13
N ARG A 123 4.53 12.74 5.59
CA ARG A 123 4.68 14.14 6.04
C ARG A 123 3.41 14.95 5.75
N ALA A 124 3.18 16.03 6.49
CA ALA A 124 2.02 16.90 6.29
C ALA A 124 1.95 17.47 4.86
N ASP A 125 3.10 17.88 4.29
CA ASP A 125 3.13 18.42 2.93
C ASP A 125 2.91 17.35 1.85
N VAL A 126 3.30 16.11 2.12
CA VAL A 126 2.96 14.95 1.26
C VAL A 126 1.46 14.69 1.30
N VAL A 127 0.81 14.82 2.47
CA VAL A 127 -0.64 14.71 2.59
C VAL A 127 -1.36 15.85 1.85
N ARG A 128 -0.82 17.08 1.85
CA ARG A 128 -1.30 18.16 0.99
C ARG A 128 -1.23 17.76 -0.49
N TRP A 129 -0.07 17.32 -0.97
CA TRP A 129 0.10 16.89 -2.35
C TRP A 129 -0.86 15.75 -2.72
N ALA A 130 -1.03 14.76 -1.85
CA ALA A 130 -1.99 13.68 -2.04
C ALA A 130 -3.45 14.17 -2.20
N ASN A 131 -3.84 15.23 -1.48
CA ASN A 131 -5.15 15.86 -1.65
C ASN A 131 -5.31 16.55 -3.02
N GLU A 132 -4.25 17.17 -3.53
CA GLU A 132 -4.23 17.78 -4.86
C GLU A 132 -4.35 16.72 -5.96
N VAL A 133 -3.59 15.62 -5.85
CA VAL A 133 -3.70 14.47 -6.76
C VAL A 133 -5.11 13.88 -6.74
N ALA A 134 -5.67 13.63 -5.55
CA ALA A 134 -7.04 13.10 -5.42
C ALA A 134 -8.08 14.05 -6.04
N THR A 135 -7.89 15.37 -5.89
CA THR A 135 -8.75 16.39 -6.48
C THR A 135 -8.63 16.45 -8.01
N ALA A 136 -7.43 16.35 -8.55
CA ALA A 136 -7.18 16.38 -9.99
C ALA A 136 -7.73 15.13 -10.71
N HIS A 137 -7.92 14.04 -9.98
CA HIS A 137 -8.36 12.73 -10.51
C HIS A 137 -9.69 12.26 -9.93
N ARG A 138 -10.65 13.17 -9.77
CA ARG A 138 -12.00 12.87 -9.25
C ARG A 138 -12.79 11.86 -10.08
N ASP A 139 -12.41 11.64 -11.35
CA ASP A 139 -13.02 10.65 -12.24
C ASP A 139 -12.48 9.22 -12.05
N ARG A 140 -11.58 8.99 -11.08
CA ARG A 140 -10.90 7.71 -10.84
C ARG A 140 -11.13 7.18 -9.43
N GLU A 141 -11.21 5.86 -9.32
CA GLU A 141 -11.27 5.14 -8.04
C GLU A 141 -9.89 5.10 -7.40
N ILE A 142 -9.76 5.66 -6.20
CA ILE A 142 -8.50 5.71 -5.49
C ILE A 142 -8.33 4.52 -4.55
N VAL A 143 -7.22 3.81 -4.71
CA VAL A 143 -6.69 2.86 -3.72
C VAL A 143 -5.48 3.51 -3.06
N LEU A 144 -5.56 3.75 -1.75
CA LEU A 144 -4.44 4.26 -0.96
C LEU A 144 -3.55 3.10 -0.51
N LEU A 145 -2.26 3.19 -0.79
CA LEU A 145 -1.22 2.35 -0.20
C LEU A 145 -0.42 3.18 0.80
N SER A 146 -0.30 2.69 2.02
CA SER A 146 0.61 3.22 3.05
C SER A 146 1.17 2.03 3.81
N HIS A 147 2.37 2.13 4.37
CA HIS A 147 2.90 1.03 5.17
C HIS A 147 2.12 0.84 6.49
N ALA A 148 1.66 1.93 7.12
CA ALA A 148 0.91 1.90 8.37
C ALA A 148 -0.44 2.64 8.24
N PHE A 149 -1.55 1.93 8.53
CA PHE A 149 -2.90 2.50 8.52
C PHE A 149 -3.86 1.79 9.50
N VAL A 150 -4.22 0.53 9.22
CA VAL A 150 -5.00 -0.36 10.10
C VAL A 150 -4.06 -1.17 10.98
N PHE A 151 -4.46 -1.37 12.24
CA PHE A 151 -3.77 -2.18 13.24
C PHE A 151 -4.42 -3.57 13.36
N HIS A 152 -3.74 -4.51 14.04
CA HIS A 152 -4.19 -5.92 14.12
C HIS A 152 -5.42 -6.14 15.03
N ASP A 153 -5.97 -5.09 15.62
CA ASP A 153 -7.14 -5.13 16.50
C ASP A 153 -8.42 -4.65 15.80
N ASP A 154 -8.41 -4.64 14.46
CA ASP A 154 -9.49 -4.12 13.63
C ASP A 154 -9.85 -2.65 13.95
N THR A 155 -8.83 -1.85 14.28
CA THR A 155 -8.94 -0.39 14.37
C THR A 155 -7.86 0.30 13.52
N ARG A 156 -8.02 1.61 13.26
CA ARG A 156 -6.93 2.41 12.69
C ARG A 156 -5.88 2.72 13.76
N TYR A 157 -4.63 2.89 13.32
CA TYR A 157 -3.64 3.57 14.14
C TYR A 157 -4.16 4.95 14.56
N ASP A 158 -4.11 5.25 15.85
CA ASP A 158 -4.62 6.48 16.46
C ASP A 158 -3.73 6.86 17.65
N TRP A 159 -2.60 7.50 17.35
CA TRP A 159 -1.59 7.88 18.34
C TRP A 159 -2.15 8.84 19.39
N GLU A 160 -2.99 9.78 18.98
CA GLU A 160 -3.59 10.79 19.86
C GLU A 160 -4.38 10.12 20.99
N ARG A 161 -5.15 9.07 20.68
CA ARG A 161 -5.97 8.36 21.66
C ARG A 161 -5.24 7.21 22.35
N LEU A 162 -4.44 6.44 21.62
CA LEU A 162 -3.92 5.15 22.08
C LEU A 162 -2.43 5.21 22.43
N GLY A 163 -1.67 6.14 21.86
CA GLY A 163 -0.23 6.24 22.04
C GLY A 163 0.45 4.89 21.89
N ASN A 164 1.31 4.53 22.85
CA ASN A 164 2.06 3.28 22.86
C ASN A 164 1.21 2.00 23.00
N ARG A 165 -0.11 2.10 23.22
CA ARG A 165 -0.98 0.90 23.21
C ARG A 165 -1.07 0.27 21.84
N GLN A 166 -0.90 1.07 20.77
CA GLN A 166 -0.69 0.55 19.43
C GLN A 166 0.81 0.62 19.12
N GLY A 167 1.49 -0.49 19.37
CA GLY A 167 2.91 -0.63 19.07
C GLY A 167 3.21 -0.37 17.59
N ASN A 168 4.44 0.05 17.32
CA ASN A 168 4.91 0.37 15.97
C ASN A 168 4.10 1.47 15.26
N ASN A 169 3.37 2.34 15.97
CA ASN A 169 2.79 3.52 15.32
C ASN A 169 3.92 4.43 14.76
N PRO A 170 3.78 5.07 13.58
CA PRO A 170 4.78 6.00 13.04
C PRO A 170 5.31 7.03 14.06
N HIS A 171 4.45 7.57 14.93
CA HIS A 171 4.83 8.53 15.98
C HIS A 171 5.77 7.97 17.06
N SER A 172 5.85 6.63 17.19
CA SER A 172 6.74 5.99 18.16
C SER A 172 8.20 5.88 17.70
N TYR A 173 8.48 6.11 16.41
CA TYR A 173 9.82 5.92 15.83
C TYR A 173 10.75 7.11 16.08
N ALA A 174 12.06 6.84 16.08
CA ALA A 174 13.09 7.87 16.17
C ALA A 174 13.01 8.86 14.99
N MET A 175 12.67 8.38 13.80
CA MET A 175 12.40 9.22 12.63
C MET A 175 11.37 10.32 12.93
N ALA A 176 10.25 10.00 13.59
CA ALA A 176 9.24 11.01 13.93
C ALA A 176 9.82 12.10 14.83
N LYS A 177 10.67 11.74 15.80
CA LYS A 177 11.36 12.73 16.65
C LYS A 177 12.37 13.57 15.87
N ALA A 178 13.10 12.95 14.93
CA ALA A 178 14.07 13.63 14.07
C ALA A 178 13.41 14.63 13.11
N THR A 179 12.11 14.49 12.85
CA THR A 179 11.33 15.36 11.97
C THR A 179 10.26 16.17 12.71
N GLU A 180 10.47 16.51 13.99
CA GLU A 180 9.54 17.34 14.79
C GLU A 180 8.09 16.80 14.82
N GLN A 181 7.93 15.48 14.82
CA GLN A 181 6.64 14.77 14.73
C GLN A 181 5.88 15.02 13.42
N ASP A 182 6.56 15.37 12.33
CA ASP A 182 5.99 15.45 10.98
C ASP A 182 5.78 14.04 10.36
N VAL A 183 4.84 13.30 10.95
CA VAL A 183 4.36 12.01 10.50
C VAL A 183 2.84 11.95 10.66
N ASN A 184 2.18 11.19 9.78
CA ASN A 184 0.75 10.92 9.87
C ASN A 184 0.49 9.43 10.01
N ASP A 185 -0.34 9.05 10.98
CA ASP A 185 -0.81 7.67 11.15
C ASP A 185 -2.17 7.44 10.46
N GLY A 186 -2.75 6.24 10.65
CA GLY A 186 -3.97 5.83 9.96
C GLY A 186 -5.17 6.75 10.20
N GLU A 187 -5.42 7.15 11.43
CA GLU A 187 -6.52 8.04 11.79
C GLU A 187 -6.28 9.46 11.26
N GLN A 188 -5.03 9.94 11.28
CA GLN A 188 -4.69 11.23 10.70
C GLN A 188 -4.85 11.22 9.17
N LEU A 189 -4.41 10.17 8.47
CA LEU A 189 -4.62 10.01 7.03
C LEU A 189 -6.10 9.85 6.68
N TRP A 190 -6.88 9.15 7.51
CA TRP A 190 -8.33 9.08 7.35
C TRP A 190 -8.95 10.47 7.37
N LYS A 191 -8.70 11.25 8.43
CA LYS A 191 -9.26 12.59 8.62
C LYS A 191 -8.78 13.60 7.57
N LYS A 192 -7.48 13.62 7.27
CA LYS A 192 -6.85 14.67 6.44
C LYS A 192 -6.86 14.36 4.94
N LEU A 193 -7.14 13.12 4.53
CA LEU A 193 -7.11 12.70 3.13
C LEU A 193 -8.33 11.84 2.78
N VAL A 194 -8.44 10.61 3.28
CA VAL A 194 -9.41 9.63 2.76
C VAL A 194 -10.85 10.12 2.90
N ALA A 195 -11.22 10.65 4.06
CA ALA A 195 -12.55 11.16 4.34
C ALA A 195 -12.88 12.48 3.62
N GLN A 196 -11.88 13.14 3.02
CA GLN A 196 -12.05 14.40 2.29
C GLN A 196 -12.46 14.21 0.83
N HIS A 197 -12.34 12.99 0.28
CA HIS A 197 -12.63 12.74 -1.14
C HIS A 197 -13.63 11.60 -1.37
N GLY A 198 -14.57 11.84 -2.28
CA GLY A 198 -15.64 10.91 -2.65
C GLY A 198 -15.23 9.81 -3.62
N ASN A 199 -13.93 9.63 -3.88
CA ASN A 199 -13.43 8.66 -4.85
C ASN A 199 -12.42 7.65 -4.27
N PHE A 200 -12.07 7.70 -2.97
CA PHE A 200 -11.40 6.57 -2.31
C PHE A 200 -12.35 5.38 -2.19
N ILE A 201 -11.84 4.19 -2.53
CA ILE A 201 -12.57 2.91 -2.46
C ILE A 201 -11.86 1.85 -1.61
N PHE A 202 -10.57 2.05 -1.31
CA PHE A 202 -9.78 1.16 -0.48
C PHE A 202 -8.60 1.89 0.18
N THR A 203 -8.19 1.40 1.35
CA THR A 203 -6.84 1.60 1.87
C THR A 203 -6.20 0.25 2.18
N LEU A 204 -4.91 0.11 1.88
CA LEU A 204 -4.14 -1.12 2.09
C LEU A 204 -2.84 -0.79 2.83
N ASN A 205 -2.53 -1.56 3.88
CA ASN A 205 -1.29 -1.42 4.63
C ASN A 205 -0.69 -2.75 5.11
N GLY A 206 0.60 -2.71 5.47
CA GLY A 206 1.34 -3.84 6.03
C GLY A 206 1.77 -3.54 7.47
N HIS A 207 3.07 -3.68 7.76
CA HIS A 207 3.74 -3.24 9.00
C HIS A 207 3.52 -4.10 10.24
N VAL A 208 2.27 -4.42 10.55
CA VAL A 208 1.92 -5.01 11.84
C VAL A 208 2.19 -6.51 11.86
N GLY A 209 3.00 -6.98 12.83
CA GLY A 209 3.48 -8.37 12.83
C GLY A 209 2.51 -9.42 13.38
N SER A 210 1.70 -9.10 14.40
CA SER A 210 0.85 -10.00 15.22
C SER A 210 0.29 -11.26 14.50
N ASP A 211 -1.01 -11.30 14.15
CA ASP A 211 -1.54 -12.21 13.14
C ASP A 211 -1.35 -11.65 11.71
N GLY A 212 -0.98 -10.36 11.65
CA GLY A 212 -0.67 -9.57 10.48
C GLY A 212 -1.90 -9.21 9.65
N LEU A 213 -3.10 -9.26 10.24
CA LEU A 213 -4.34 -9.03 9.53
C LEU A 213 -5.22 -8.08 10.33
N GLY A 214 -5.99 -7.27 9.62
CA GLY A 214 -6.94 -6.36 10.24
C GLY A 214 -7.84 -5.75 9.18
N ARG A 215 -9.07 -5.43 9.54
CA ARG A 215 -10.03 -4.87 8.62
C ARG A 215 -11.00 -3.93 9.31
N VAL A 216 -11.15 -2.74 8.72
CA VAL A 216 -12.14 -1.75 9.14
C VAL A 216 -12.94 -1.30 7.93
N VAL A 217 -14.25 -1.11 8.11
CA VAL A 217 -15.07 -0.36 7.16
C VAL A 217 -15.53 0.90 7.89
N SER A 218 -15.27 2.06 7.32
CA SER A 218 -15.69 3.34 7.89
C SER A 218 -16.45 4.15 6.87
N GLU A 219 -17.40 4.93 7.35
CA GLU A 219 -18.18 5.85 6.54
C GLU A 219 -17.52 7.24 6.56
N THR A 220 -17.37 7.83 5.39
CA THR A 220 -16.98 9.24 5.23
C THR A 220 -18.14 10.16 5.65
N PRO A 221 -17.90 11.44 5.97
CA PRO A 221 -18.98 12.38 6.29
C PRO A 221 -20.06 12.51 5.19
N ALA A 222 -19.73 12.15 3.95
CA ALA A 222 -20.65 12.11 2.81
C ALA A 222 -21.45 10.80 2.68
N GLY A 223 -21.41 9.91 3.68
CA GLY A 223 -22.16 8.66 3.67
C GLY A 223 -21.55 7.53 2.84
N ARG A 224 -20.30 7.67 2.36
CA ARG A 224 -19.62 6.62 1.57
C ARG A 224 -18.79 5.70 2.45
N THR A 225 -18.95 4.39 2.29
CA THR A 225 -18.13 3.38 2.96
C THR A 225 -16.79 3.16 2.26
N VAL A 226 -15.71 3.10 3.04
CA VAL A 226 -14.36 2.81 2.55
C VAL A 226 -13.76 1.68 3.37
N PRO A 227 -13.64 0.48 2.77
CA PRO A 227 -12.90 -0.62 3.38
C PRO A 227 -11.40 -0.33 3.49
N GLN A 228 -10.82 -0.77 4.61
CA GLN A 228 -9.42 -0.58 4.97
C GLN A 228 -8.89 -1.94 5.41
N MET A 229 -7.73 -2.36 4.89
CA MET A 229 -7.18 -3.69 5.17
C MET A 229 -5.69 -3.64 5.50
N LEU A 230 -5.36 -4.25 6.63
CA LEU A 230 -4.02 -4.66 7.00
C LEU A 230 -3.76 -6.06 6.43
N VAL A 231 -2.63 -6.22 5.75
CA VAL A 231 -2.13 -7.48 5.18
C VAL A 231 -0.63 -7.57 5.39
N ASN A 232 -0.20 -8.44 6.29
CA ASN A 232 1.19 -8.71 6.56
C ASN A 232 1.40 -10.19 6.84
N PHE A 233 2.11 -10.88 5.95
CA PHE A 233 2.41 -12.29 6.14
C PHE A 233 3.83 -12.53 6.65
N GLN A 234 4.64 -11.49 6.92
CA GLN A 234 6.08 -11.65 7.20
C GLN A 234 6.38 -12.58 8.38
N MET A 235 5.45 -12.69 9.34
CA MET A 235 5.60 -13.52 10.53
C MET A 235 5.18 -14.98 10.33
N ARG A 236 4.67 -15.35 9.14
CA ARG A 236 4.42 -16.77 8.79
C ARG A 236 5.76 -17.49 8.54
N PRO A 237 5.79 -18.84 8.59
CA PRO A 237 7.03 -19.61 8.37
C PRO A 237 7.76 -19.23 7.08
N GLN A 238 9.07 -19.49 7.04
CA GLN A 238 9.93 -19.27 5.86
C GLN A 238 9.89 -17.83 5.32
N GLY A 239 9.72 -16.83 6.19
CA GLY A 239 9.63 -15.42 5.79
C GLY A 239 8.32 -15.08 5.08
N GLY A 240 7.24 -15.75 5.46
CA GLY A 240 5.91 -15.45 4.95
C GLY A 240 5.28 -16.51 4.05
N ASP A 241 5.96 -17.64 3.81
CA ASP A 241 5.46 -18.77 3.02
C ASP A 241 4.88 -18.34 1.65
N GLY A 242 5.39 -17.24 1.07
CA GLY A 242 4.92 -16.69 -0.20
C GLY A 242 3.44 -16.30 -0.25
N TRP A 243 2.76 -16.12 0.88
CA TRP A 243 1.35 -15.72 0.91
C TRP A 243 1.11 -14.38 0.21
N LEU A 244 0.03 -14.29 -0.56
CA LEU A 244 -0.44 -13.11 -1.26
C LEU A 244 -1.92 -12.93 -0.97
N ARG A 245 -2.37 -11.67 -0.84
CA ARG A 245 -3.80 -11.34 -0.85
C ARG A 245 -4.26 -11.00 -2.26
N LEU A 246 -5.26 -11.72 -2.75
CA LEU A 246 -5.92 -11.44 -4.01
C LEU A 246 -7.19 -10.63 -3.75
N ILE A 247 -7.36 -9.55 -4.51
CA ILE A 247 -8.55 -8.69 -4.48
C ILE A 247 -9.21 -8.78 -5.85
N GLU A 248 -10.27 -9.59 -5.97
CA GLU A 248 -11.04 -9.72 -7.20
C GLU A 248 -12.22 -8.76 -7.17
N MET A 249 -12.09 -7.62 -7.85
CA MET A 249 -13.17 -6.65 -7.99
C MET A 249 -14.12 -7.05 -9.11
N ARG A 250 -15.43 -7.03 -8.83
CA ARG A 250 -16.49 -7.48 -9.72
C ARG A 250 -17.30 -6.30 -10.27
N ARG A 251 -18.07 -6.57 -11.33
CA ARG A 251 -18.92 -5.58 -12.01
C ARG A 251 -20.13 -5.14 -11.17
N ASP A 252 -20.55 -5.96 -10.22
CA ASP A 252 -21.63 -5.66 -9.26
C ASP A 252 -21.15 -4.74 -8.11
N GLY A 253 -19.89 -4.27 -8.15
CA GLY A 253 -19.30 -3.44 -7.11
C GLY A 253 -18.81 -4.24 -5.90
N SER A 254 -18.93 -5.56 -5.89
CA SER A 254 -18.32 -6.38 -4.84
C SER A 254 -16.82 -6.60 -5.08
N ALA A 255 -16.07 -6.84 -4.01
CA ALA A 255 -14.71 -7.32 -4.04
C ALA A 255 -14.60 -8.63 -3.27
N LEU A 256 -14.13 -9.69 -3.92
CA LEU A 256 -13.79 -10.93 -3.25
C LEU A 256 -12.33 -10.91 -2.83
N ILE A 257 -12.10 -11.17 -1.55
CA ILE A 257 -10.79 -11.28 -0.95
C ILE A 257 -10.48 -12.75 -0.76
N CYS A 258 -9.33 -13.22 -1.23
CA CYS A 258 -8.80 -14.52 -0.86
C CYS A 258 -7.28 -14.49 -0.78
N ASP A 259 -6.71 -15.23 0.17
CA ASP A 259 -5.26 -15.38 0.26
C ASP A 259 -4.80 -16.67 -0.42
N PHE A 260 -3.66 -16.61 -1.12
CA PHE A 260 -3.06 -17.76 -1.81
C PHE A 260 -1.54 -17.74 -1.66
N SER A 261 -0.95 -18.92 -1.40
CA SER A 261 0.50 -19.09 -1.37
C SER A 261 0.95 -19.91 -2.59
N PRO A 262 1.78 -19.34 -3.49
CA PRO A 262 2.39 -20.09 -4.59
C PRO A 262 3.41 -21.13 -4.16
N THR A 263 4.11 -20.94 -3.05
CA THR A 263 5.11 -21.90 -2.56
C THR A 263 4.42 -23.11 -1.91
N ARG A 264 3.26 -22.92 -1.30
CA ARG A 264 2.46 -23.98 -0.68
C ARG A 264 1.36 -24.53 -1.60
N GLN A 265 1.08 -23.84 -2.70
CA GLN A 265 0.00 -24.15 -3.65
C GLN A 265 -1.40 -24.30 -3.01
N GLN A 266 -1.69 -23.49 -2.00
CA GLN A 266 -2.96 -23.56 -1.27
C GLN A 266 -3.59 -22.18 -1.08
N ARG A 267 -4.91 -22.19 -0.87
CA ARG A 267 -5.67 -21.03 -0.38
C ARG A 267 -5.72 -21.05 1.15
N ASN A 268 -5.95 -19.88 1.73
CA ASN A 268 -6.33 -19.79 3.13
C ASN A 268 -7.86 -19.69 3.22
N GLU A 269 -8.50 -20.69 3.80
CA GLU A 269 -9.95 -20.82 3.90
C GLU A 269 -10.53 -20.19 5.18
N SER A 270 -9.68 -19.60 6.02
CA SER A 270 -10.12 -18.86 7.21
C SER A 270 -11.02 -17.67 6.82
N PRO A 271 -12.10 -17.38 7.57
CA PRO A 271 -12.95 -16.20 7.35
C PRO A 271 -12.20 -14.85 7.38
N GLN A 272 -11.05 -14.78 8.04
CA GLN A 272 -10.19 -13.57 8.07
C GLN A 272 -9.39 -13.39 6.77
N ASN A 273 -9.32 -14.44 5.94
CA ASN A 273 -8.52 -14.50 4.72
C ASN A 273 -9.38 -14.69 3.47
N GLN A 274 -10.63 -15.13 3.62
CA GLN A 274 -11.61 -15.28 2.55
C GLN A 274 -12.93 -14.62 2.91
N PHE A 275 -13.28 -13.53 2.22
CA PHE A 275 -14.52 -12.78 2.46
C PHE A 275 -14.89 -11.91 1.27
N ALA A 276 -16.12 -11.38 1.28
CA ALA A 276 -16.59 -10.39 0.31
C ALA A 276 -16.74 -9.01 0.97
N LEU A 277 -16.51 -7.96 0.20
CA LEU A 277 -16.77 -6.57 0.56
C LEU A 277 -17.65 -5.93 -0.50
N GLN A 278 -18.51 -5.00 -0.10
CA GLN A 278 -19.19 -4.11 -1.02
C GLN A 278 -18.38 -2.82 -1.15
N LEU A 279 -18.02 -2.45 -2.37
CA LEU A 279 -17.37 -1.18 -2.64
C LEU A 279 -18.42 -0.12 -2.92
N ALA A 280 -18.26 1.05 -2.29
CA ALA A 280 -19.09 2.19 -2.61
C ALA A 280 -18.80 2.66 -4.05
N PRO A 281 -19.83 2.88 -4.89
CA PRO A 281 -19.61 3.47 -6.22
C PRO A 281 -18.94 4.85 -6.07
N ILE A 282 -18.19 5.28 -7.09
CA ILE A 282 -17.69 6.66 -7.11
C ILE A 282 -18.90 7.58 -7.21
N ALA A 283 -18.96 8.58 -6.34
CA ALA A 283 -19.84 9.71 -6.56
C ALA A 283 -19.22 10.57 -7.68
N LEU A 284 -19.55 10.26 -8.94
CA LEU A 284 -19.31 11.21 -10.02
C LEU A 284 -20.20 12.41 -9.70
N LYS A 285 -19.61 13.49 -9.16
CA LYS A 285 -20.34 14.76 -9.08
C LYS A 285 -20.70 15.15 -10.50
N ALA A 286 -22.00 15.27 -10.77
CA ALA A 286 -22.54 15.92 -11.96
C ALA A 286 -22.08 17.38 -12.01
#